data_AF-A0A933HG38-F1
#
_entry.id   AF-A0A933HG38-F1
#
_cell.length_a   1.000
_cell.length_b   1.000
_cell.length_c   1.000
_cell.angle_alpha   90.00
_cell.angle_beta   90.00
_cell.angle_gamma   90.00
#
_symmetry.space_group_name_H-M   'P 1'
#
loop_
_entity.id
_entity.type
_entity.pdbx_description
1 polymer ?
#
loop_
_entity_poly.entity_id
_entity_poly.type
_entity_poly.pdbx_seq_one_letter_code
_entity_poly.pdbx_strand_id
1 'polypeptide(L)'
;MKTVKTAGLRAGYKREDLGKGTRVKYFKKYQKGTNLVLLSPDVAAVFHDDASVNDALRDLIRVANQSVSPVTRPGHNEKSGR
;
A
#
# COMPACT_ATOMS: atom_id res chain seq x y z
N MET A 1 -35.47 26.85 -2.82
CA MET A 1 -34.36 26.47 -1.91
C MET A 1 -34.63 25.06 -1.42
N LYS A 2 -33.81 24.06 -1.78
CA LYS A 2 -34.02 22.66 -1.32
C LYS A 2 -33.24 22.45 -0.02
N THR A 3 -33.97 22.16 1.05
CA THR A 3 -33.46 21.94 2.39
C THR A 3 -32.61 20.66 2.44
N VAL A 4 -31.39 20.78 2.96
CA VAL A 4 -30.50 19.65 3.23
C VAL A 4 -31.04 18.93 4.47
N LYS A 5 -31.50 17.69 4.30
CA LYS A 5 -32.09 16.87 5.37
C LYS A 5 -31.00 16.09 6.11
N THR A 6 -31.09 16.13 7.43
CA THR A 6 -30.26 15.49 8.47
C THR A 6 -29.76 14.08 8.11
N ALA A 7 -28.46 13.85 8.31
CA ALA A 7 -27.74 12.64 7.97
C ALA A 7 -28.03 11.48 8.96
N GLY A 8 -29.13 10.77 8.75
CA GLY A 8 -29.38 9.45 9.35
C GLY A 8 -29.10 8.31 8.36
N LEU A 9 -28.81 7.10 8.87
CA LEU A 9 -28.71 5.90 8.02
C LEU A 9 -30.05 5.66 7.32
N ARG A 10 -30.03 5.58 5.99
CA ARG A 10 -31.23 5.37 5.18
C ARG A 10 -31.58 3.89 5.13
N ALA A 11 -32.85 3.54 5.35
CA ALA A 11 -33.35 2.17 5.31
C ALA A 11 -33.13 1.44 3.97
N GLY A 12 -32.94 2.18 2.88
CA GLY A 12 -32.61 1.60 1.58
C GLY A 12 -32.57 2.63 0.46
N TYR A 13 -32.04 2.21 -0.69
CA TYR A 13 -32.00 2.98 -1.93
C TYR A 13 -32.98 2.38 -2.94
N LYS A 14 -33.74 3.24 -3.62
CA LYS A 14 -34.52 2.90 -4.81
C LYS A 14 -33.66 3.11 -6.05
N ARG A 15 -34.06 2.53 -7.19
CA ARG A 15 -33.27 2.61 -8.42
C ARG A 15 -33.05 4.05 -8.89
N GLU A 16 -34.04 4.90 -8.68
CA GLU A 16 -34.04 6.31 -9.06
C GLU A 16 -33.03 7.12 -8.24
N ASP A 17 -32.68 6.65 -7.03
CA ASP A 17 -31.66 7.28 -6.17
C ASP A 17 -30.23 7.08 -6.72
N LEU A 18 -30.01 6.03 -7.54
CA LEU A 18 -28.68 5.60 -7.97
C LEU A 18 -28.17 6.34 -9.23
N GLY A 19 -29.02 7.13 -9.87
CA GLY A 19 -28.70 7.89 -11.08
C GLY A 19 -28.32 7.01 -12.29
N LYS A 20 -27.73 7.63 -13.32
CA LYS A 20 -27.31 6.94 -14.55
C LYS A 20 -25.98 6.22 -14.32
N GLY A 21 -25.97 4.90 -14.52
CA GLY A 21 -24.73 4.10 -14.45
C GLY A 21 -23.77 4.45 -15.59
N THR A 22 -22.52 4.78 -15.25
CA THR A 22 -21.45 5.01 -16.23
C THR A 22 -20.56 3.77 -16.32
N ARG A 23 -20.42 3.20 -17.53
CA ARG A 23 -19.44 2.14 -17.79
C ARG A 23 -18.02 2.70 -17.65
N VAL A 24 -17.06 1.85 -17.28
CA VAL A 24 -15.61 2.17 -17.26
C VAL A 24 -15.16 3.13 -16.14
N LYS A 25 -16.06 3.69 -15.32
CA LYS A 25 -15.72 4.67 -14.25
C LYS A 25 -14.55 4.23 -13.35
N TYR A 26 -14.43 2.93 -13.07
CA TYR A 26 -13.37 2.36 -12.23
C TYR A 26 -12.43 1.40 -12.98
N PHE A 27 -12.54 1.29 -14.30
CA PHE A 27 -11.78 0.32 -15.10
C PHE A 27 -10.27 0.49 -14.97
N LYS A 28 -9.77 1.73 -15.04
CA LYS A 28 -8.35 2.02 -14.83
C LYS A 28 -7.86 1.66 -13.43
N LYS A 29 -8.69 1.85 -12.40
CA LYS A 29 -8.34 1.48 -11.01
C LYS A 29 -8.35 -0.03 -10.83
N TYR A 30 -9.30 -0.71 -11.45
CA TYR A 30 -9.38 -2.17 -11.47
C TYR A 30 -8.18 -2.79 -12.21
N GLN A 31 -7.83 -2.28 -13.38
CA GLN A 31 -6.68 -2.75 -14.17
C GLN A 31 -5.34 -2.57 -13.49
N LYS A 32 -5.18 -1.57 -12.62
CA LYS A 32 -3.96 -1.40 -11.82
C LYS A 32 -3.66 -2.62 -10.92
N GLY A 33 -4.65 -3.51 -10.72
CA GLY A 33 -4.56 -4.61 -9.79
C GLY A 33 -4.59 -4.08 -8.36
N THR A 34 -5.13 -4.89 -7.44
CA THR A 34 -4.92 -4.66 -6.01
C THR A 34 -4.12 -5.84 -5.49
N ASN A 35 -2.90 -5.58 -5.04
CA ASN A 35 -2.08 -6.61 -4.39
C ASN A 35 -2.54 -6.71 -2.94
N LEU A 36 -3.62 -7.44 -2.70
CA LEU A 36 -4.10 -7.75 -1.36
C LEU A 36 -3.28 -8.91 -0.80
N VAL A 37 -2.66 -8.69 0.36
CA VAL A 37 -1.93 -9.72 1.09
C VAL A 37 -2.71 -9.99 2.38
N LEU A 38 -3.16 -11.23 2.55
CA LEU A 38 -3.79 -11.65 3.78
C LEU A 38 -2.71 -11.85 4.84
N LEU A 39 -2.83 -11.13 5.96
CA LEU A 39 -1.95 -11.33 7.10
C LEU A 39 -2.35 -12.59 7.87
N SER A 40 -1.36 -13.30 8.39
CA SER A 40 -1.59 -14.38 9.35
C SER A 40 -2.26 -13.82 10.62
N PRO A 41 -3.08 -14.61 11.34
CA PRO A 41 -3.87 -14.12 12.48
C PRO A 41 -3.04 -13.54 13.63
N ASP A 42 -1.84 -14.08 13.84
CA ASP A 42 -0.85 -13.60 14.81
C ASP A 42 -0.34 -12.20 14.46
N VAL A 43 0.00 -11.96 13.19
CA VAL A 43 0.45 -10.65 12.71
C VAL A 43 -0.69 -9.63 12.78
N ALA A 44 -1.90 -10.03 12.37
CA ALA A 44 -3.09 -9.19 12.44
C ALA A 44 -3.53 -8.85 13.88
N ALA A 45 -3.16 -9.66 14.87
CA ALA A 45 -3.42 -9.36 16.28
C ALA A 45 -2.48 -8.26 16.81
N VAL A 46 -1.27 -8.14 16.24
CA VAL A 46 -0.27 -7.13 16.64
C VAL A 46 -0.47 -5.81 15.90
N PHE A 47 -0.81 -5.86 14.60
CA PHE A 47 -0.99 -4.67 13.77
C PHE A 47 -2.46 -4.42 13.45
N HIS A 48 -2.94 -3.21 13.79
CA HIS A 48 -4.34 -2.84 13.65
C HIS A 48 -4.72 -2.36 12.24
N ASP A 49 -3.76 -1.79 11.49
CA ASP A 49 -3.99 -1.22 10.16
C ASP A 49 -2.84 -1.54 9.18
N ASP A 50 -3.08 -1.26 7.89
CA ASP A 50 -2.10 -1.46 6.83
C ASP A 50 -0.94 -0.45 6.89
N ALA A 51 -1.18 0.76 7.40
CA ALA A 51 -0.15 1.79 7.55
C ALA A 51 0.97 1.33 8.50
N SER A 52 0.62 0.82 9.68
CA SER A 52 1.55 0.34 10.70
C SER A 52 2.39 -0.85 10.21
N VAL A 53 1.79 -1.80 9.48
CA VAL A 53 2.53 -2.92 8.86
C VAL A 53 3.54 -2.40 7.84
N ASN A 54 3.12 -1.50 6.95
CA ASN A 54 3.98 -0.98 5.90
C ASN A 54 5.16 -0.17 6.46
N ASP A 55 4.93 0.61 7.51
CA ASP A 55 5.99 1.40 8.15
C ASP A 55 7.00 0.49 8.88
N ALA A 56 6.53 -0.54 9.60
CA ALA A 56 7.42 -1.53 10.20
C ALA A 56 8.30 -2.25 9.16
N LEU A 57 7.72 -2.64 8.02
CA LEU A 57 8.47 -3.27 6.93
C LEU A 57 9.49 -2.31 6.29
N ARG A 58 9.16 -1.02 6.16
CA ARG A 58 10.10 0.00 5.65
C ARG A 58 11.28 0.21 6.59
N ASP A 59 11.04 0.23 7.89
CA ASP A 59 12.10 0.35 8.88
C ASP A 59 13.02 -0.87 8.85
N LEU A 60 12.46 -2.08 8.71
CA LEU A 60 13.26 -3.29 8.52
C LEU A 60 14.13 -3.22 7.25
N ILE A 61 13.58 -2.75 6.13
CA ILE A 61 14.35 -2.55 4.88
C ILE A 61 15.49 -1.56 5.11
N ARG A 62 15.26 -0.47 5.85
CA ARG A 62 16.30 0.53 6.17
C ARG A 62 17.45 -0.10 6.96
N VAL A 63 17.13 -0.88 8.00
CA VAL A 63 18.13 -1.58 8.81
C VAL A 63 18.89 -2.60 7.97
N ALA A 64 18.17 -3.39 7.15
CA ALA A 64 18.80 -4.36 6.25
C ALA A 64 19.83 -3.68 5.33
N ASN A 65 19.45 -2.59 4.67
CA ASN A 65 20.33 -1.83 3.77
C ASN A 65 21.59 -1.27 4.46
N GLN A 66 21.50 -0.92 5.74
CA GLN A 66 22.66 -0.45 6.53
C GLN A 66 23.60 -1.61 6.91
N SER A 67 23.04 -2.80 7.13
CA SER A 67 23.81 -3.99 7.53
C SER A 67 24.57 -4.65 6.36
N VAL A 68 24.05 -4.57 5.14
CA VAL A 68 24.77 -4.97 3.91
C VAL A 68 25.61 -3.81 3.38
N SER A 69 26.62 -3.40 4.15
CA SER A 69 27.72 -2.62 3.55
C SER A 69 28.42 -3.49 2.50
N PRO A 70 28.58 -3.04 1.24
CA PRO A 70 29.38 -3.79 0.29
C PRO A 70 30.81 -3.81 0.84
N VAL A 71 31.33 -5.00 1.11
CA VAL A 71 32.76 -5.19 1.37
C VAL A 71 33.50 -4.57 0.20
N THR A 72 34.06 -3.37 0.40
CA THR A 72 35.06 -2.80 -0.50
C THR A 72 36.23 -3.75 -0.45
N ARG A 73 36.31 -4.67 -1.42
CA ARG A 73 37.51 -5.46 -1.65
C ARG A 73 38.59 -4.45 -2.04
N PRO A 74 39.66 -4.26 -1.24
CA PRO A 74 40.71 -3.34 -1.62
C PRO A 74 41.31 -3.87 -2.92
N GLY A 75 41.20 -3.06 -3.98
CA GLY A 75 41.76 -3.35 -5.28
C GLY A 75 43.26 -3.55 -5.14
N HIS A 76 43.73 -4.75 -5.46
CA HIS A 76 45.13 -5.11 -5.58
C HIS A 76 45.75 -4.26 -6.70
N ASN A 77 46.40 -3.14 -6.33
CA ASN A 77 47.18 -2.34 -7.25
C ASN A 77 48.50 -3.07 -7.51
N GLU A 78 48.48 -3.90 -8.55
CA GLU A 78 49.69 -4.50 -9.10
C GLU A 78 50.42 -3.43 -9.91
N LYS A 79 51.35 -2.76 -9.24
CA LYS A 79 52.36 -1.90 -9.86
C LYS A 79 53.17 -2.75 -10.85
N SER A 80 52.81 -2.68 -12.13
CA SER A 80 53.69 -3.12 -13.20
C SER A 80 54.78 -2.07 -13.39
N GLY A 81 55.94 -2.34 -12.80
CA GLY A 81 57.20 -1.72 -13.16
C GLY A 81 58.13 -2.81 -13.69
N ARG A 82 58.29 -2.86 -15.01
CA ARG A 82 59.52 -3.18 -15.77
C ARG A 82 59.21 -3.20 -17.26
#